data_AF-G8XWX5-F1
#
_entry.id   AF-G8XWX5-F1
#
_cell.length_a   1.000
_cell.length_b   1.000
_cell.length_c   1.000
_cell.angle_alpha   90.00
_cell.angle_beta   90.00
_cell.angle_gamma   90.00
#
_symmetry.space_group_name_H-M   'P 1'
#
loop_
_entity.id
_entity.type
_entity.pdbx_description
1 polymer ?
#
loop_
_entity_poly.entity_id
_entity_poly.type
_entity_poly.pdbx_seq_one_letter_code
_entity_poly.pdbx_strand_id
1 'polypeptide(L)' 'MPQLNLDPWFLILSSTWLAYTMILQPKISSYMSTSNPANKDNKMTNTNPWTWPWT' A
#
# COMPACT_ATOMS: atom_id res chain seq x y z
N MET A 1 13.73 34.16 26.01
CA MET A 1 14.17 33.21 24.95
C MET A 1 13.23 33.35 23.76
N PRO A 2 13.72 33.56 22.53
CA PRO A 2 12.88 33.84 21.35
C PRO A 2 11.98 32.66 20.92
N GLN A 3 12.27 31.43 21.37
CA GLN A 3 11.46 30.24 21.08
C GLN A 3 10.09 30.21 21.80
N LEU A 4 9.90 31.04 22.84
CA LEU A 4 8.70 31.02 23.66
C LEU A 4 7.59 31.94 23.13
N ASN A 5 7.83 32.61 22.00
CA ASN A 5 6.79 33.41 21.36
C ASN A 5 5.78 32.46 20.71
N LEU A 6 4.53 32.49 21.19
CA LEU A 6 3.40 31.68 20.72
C LEU A 6 2.77 32.23 19.43
N ASP A 7 3.04 33.49 19.08
CA ASP A 7 2.42 34.16 17.94
C ASP A 7 2.61 33.42 16.60
N PRO A 8 3.79 32.87 16.26
CA PRO A 8 3.98 32.17 15.00
C PRO A 8 3.63 30.67 15.05
N TRP A 9 3.39 30.08 16.23
CA TRP A 9 3.30 28.62 16.40
C TRP A 9 2.13 28.00 15.63
N PHE A 10 0.97 28.66 15.63
CA PHE A 10 -0.22 28.17 14.93
C PHE A 10 0.01 28.09 13.41
N LEU A 11 0.63 29.12 12.83
CA LEU A 11 0.94 29.16 11.40
C LEU A 11 1.99 28.13 11.01
N ILE A 12 3.04 27.97 11.82
CA ILE A 12 4.08 26.96 11.59
C ILE A 12 3.47 25.55 11.63
N LEU A 13 2.63 25.25 12.63
CA LEU A 13 1.96 23.97 12.76
C LEU A 13 1.07 23.71 11.55
N SER A 14 0.19 24.65 11.21
CA SER A 14 -0.74 24.53 10.07
C SER A 14 0.00 24.33 8.74
N SER A 15 1.04 25.12 8.48
CA SER A 15 1.86 24.99 7.26
C SER A 15 2.60 23.66 7.19
N THR A 16 3.12 23.18 8.32
CA THR A 16 3.83 21.89 8.39
C THR A 16 2.88 20.73 8.13
N TRP A 17 1.68 20.77 8.73
CA TRP A 17 0.64 19.77 8.49
C TRP A 17 0.20 19.74 7.02
N LEU A 18 -0.01 20.91 6.41
CA LEU A 18 -0.41 21.00 5.00
C LEU A 18 0.69 20.47 4.05
N ALA A 19 1.95 20.81 4.31
CA ALA A 19 3.07 20.30 3.52
C ALA A 19 3.19 18.78 3.66
N TYR A 20 3.02 18.26 4.87
CA TYR A 20 3.09 16.83 5.13
C TYR A 20 1.95 16.06 4.43
N THR A 21 0.71 16.55 4.49
CA THR A 21 -0.41 15.90 3.79
C THR A 21 -0.23 15.90 2.29
N MET A 22 0.18 17.03 1.70
CA MET A 22 0.42 17.15 0.26
C MET A 22 1.53 16.21 -0.24
N ILE A 23 2.60 16.04 0.52
CA ILE A 23 3.75 15.20 0.12
C ILE A 23 3.51 13.72 0.42
N LEU A 24 2.88 13.39 1.55
CA LEU A 24 2.75 12.01 2.02
C LEU A 24 1.57 11.27 1.35
N GLN A 25 0.46 11.97 1.07
CA GLN A 25 -0.73 11.39 0.43
C GLN A 25 -0.44 10.68 -0.91
N PRO A 26 0.26 11.28 -1.90
CA PRO A 26 0.55 10.59 -3.15
C PRO A 26 1.51 9.41 -2.97
N LYS A 27 2.45 9.51 -2.01
CA LYS A 27 3.38 8.42 -1.68
C LYS A 27 2.63 7.21 -1.14
N ILE A 28 1.72 7.42 -0.20
CA ILE A 28 0.93 6.32 0.38
C ILE A 28 -0.05 5.74 -0.63
N SER A 29 -0.71 6.59 -1.44
CA SER A 29 -1.66 6.10 -2.45
C SER A 29 -1.00 5.31 -3.58
N SER A 30 0.30 5.52 -3.83
CA SER A 30 1.05 4.79 -4.86
C SER A 30 1.38 3.34 -4.47
N TYR A 31 1.18 2.96 -3.20
CA TYR A 31 1.37 1.56 -2.80
C TYR A 31 0.25 0.71 -3.41
N MET A 32 0.61 -0.09 -4.40
CA MET A 32 -0.23 -1.18 -4.87
C MET A 32 -0.43 -2.17 -3.71
N SER A 33 -1.64 -2.22 -3.17
CA SER A 33 -2.01 -3.24 -2.20
C SER A 33 -1.99 -4.61 -2.90
N THR A 34 -1.01 -5.45 -2.59
CA THR A 34 -0.99 -6.88 -2.95
C THR A 34 -2.01 -7.66 -2.12
N SER A 35 -3.26 -7.21 -2.09
CA SER A 35 -4.37 -7.86 -1.41
C SER A 35 -5.35 -8.49 -2.38
N ASN A 36 -4.90 -8.82 -3.60
CA ASN A 36 -5.60 -9.80 -4.40
C ASN A 36 -4.85 -11.12 -4.22
N PRO A 37 -5.30 -12.03 -3.34
CA PRO A 37 -4.99 -13.43 -3.57
C PRO A 37 -5.50 -13.67 -4.97
N ALA A 38 -4.57 -13.81 -5.94
CA ALA A 38 -4.95 -14.23 -7.27
C ALA A 38 -5.87 -15.42 -7.04
N ASN A 39 -7.15 -15.26 -7.37
CA ASN A 39 -8.08 -16.35 -7.44
C ASN A 39 -7.48 -17.21 -8.54
N LYS A 40 -6.53 -18.07 -8.13
CA LYS A 40 -6.03 -19.16 -8.93
C LYS A 40 -7.29 -19.94 -9.10
N ASP A 41 -8.00 -19.65 -10.19
CA ASP A 41 -9.10 -20.45 -10.66
C ASP A 41 -8.64 -21.87 -10.40
N ASN A 42 -9.42 -22.57 -9.57
CA ASN A 42 -9.28 -23.99 -9.38
C ASN A 42 -9.58 -24.63 -10.74
N LYS A 43 -8.72 -24.42 -11.74
CA LYS A 43 -8.48 -25.36 -12.81
C LYS A 43 -7.91 -26.53 -12.08
N MET A 44 -8.84 -27.34 -11.57
CA MET A 44 -8.70 -28.76 -11.35
C MET A 44 -7.80 -29.22 -12.47
N THR A 45 -6.50 -29.33 -12.18
CA THR A 45 -5.55 -29.93 -13.10
C THR A 45 -6.14 -31.30 -13.28
N ASN A 46 -6.77 -31.53 -14.42
CA ASN A 46 -7.18 -32.84 -14.85
C ASN A 46 -5.85 -33.55 -15.11
N THR A 47 -5.24 -33.98 -14.02
CA THR A 47 -4.02 -34.74 -13.99
C THR A 47 -4.48 -36.06 -14.56
N ASN A 48 -4.33 -36.20 -15.87
CA ASN A 48 -4.62 -37.44 -16.56
C ASN A 48 -3.84 -38.52 -15.78
N PRO A 49 -4.51 -39.47 -15.11
CA PRO A 49 -3.82 -40.48 -14.33
C PRO A 49 -2.89 -41.19 -15.31
N TRP A 50 -1.61 -41.12 -15.01
CA TRP A 50 -0.52 -41.65 -15.81
C TRP A 50 -0.90 -43.06 -16.32
N THR A 51 -1.15 -43.18 -17.63
CA THR A 51 -1.49 -44.46 -18.26
C THR A 51 -0.24 -45.32 -18.34
N TRP A 52 -0.06 -46.20 -17.35
CA TRP A 52 1.06 -47.16 -17.32
C TRP A 52 0.97 -48.11 -18.52
N PRO A 53 2.06 -48.36 -19.26
CA PRO A 53 2.00 -48.97 -20.59
C PRO A 53 2.26 -50.48 -20.58
N TRP A 54 1.61 -51.24 -19.69
CA TRP A 54 1.71 -52.72 -19.75
C TRP A 54 0.33 -53.36 -19.66
N THR A 55 -0.38 -53.29 -20.79
CA THR A 55 -1.32 -54.31 -21.26
C THR A 55 -0.84 -54.79 -22.61
#